data_AF-A0A950QB54-F1
#
_entry.id   AF-A0A950QB54-F1
#
_cell.length_a   1.000
_cell.length_b   1.000
_cell.length_c   1.000
_cell.angle_alpha   90.00
_cell.angle_beta   90.00
_cell.angle_gamma   90.00
#
_symmetry.space_group_name_H-M   'P 1'
#
loop_
_entity.id
_entity.type
_entity.pdbx_description
1 polymer ?
#
loop_
_entity_poly.entity_id
_entity_poly.type
_entity_poly.pdbx_seq_one_letter_code
_entity_poly.pdbx_strand_id
1 'polypeptide(L)'
;MRIVIAGLALATAAAFSCTAFAAAPAPWKIESLPENAPIYQQGGCIGTFTLKGHDNQTVFLDDSTDVNSHANIKISGKIFVLNLITSKVNGKVGGETQGAGTHFDRWFKDKTGAVQVLAAMIAGKDHQESDSVEMNGTLSVTYKGTTQKVVIEGGVAC
;
A
#
# COMPACT_ATOMS: atom_id res chain seq x y z
N MET A 1 32.61 70.36 13.27
CA MET A 1 33.42 69.51 12.38
C MET A 1 33.18 68.06 12.78
N ARG A 2 32.80 67.22 11.80
CA ARG A 2 32.50 65.78 11.84
C ARG A 2 31.07 65.34 12.23
N ILE A 3 30.47 64.74 11.20
CA ILE A 3 29.20 64.02 11.04
C ILE A 3 29.45 62.52 11.31
N VAL A 4 28.37 61.76 11.60
CA VAL A 4 28.00 60.37 11.17
C VAL A 4 27.23 59.71 12.33
N ILE A 5 25.89 59.65 12.37
CA ILE A 5 24.90 58.84 11.61
C ILE A 5 24.95 57.33 11.89
N ALA A 6 23.85 56.83 12.47
CA ALA A 6 23.22 55.49 12.37
C ALA A 6 24.05 54.24 12.74
N GLY A 7 23.48 53.14 13.22
CA GLY A 7 22.07 52.76 13.18
C GLY A 7 21.78 51.51 14.02
N LEU A 8 20.50 51.42 14.34
CA LEU A 8 19.78 50.30 14.93
C LEU A 8 19.88 49.06 14.02
N ALA A 9 20.10 47.88 14.61
CA ALA A 9 19.69 46.62 14.00
C ALA A 9 19.23 45.66 15.11
N LEU A 10 17.94 45.80 15.49
CA LEU A 10 17.21 44.74 16.17
C LEU A 10 17.01 43.60 15.16
N ALA A 11 17.76 42.52 15.32
CA ALA A 11 17.49 41.26 14.63
C ALA A 11 16.29 40.59 15.30
N THR A 12 15.08 40.84 14.80
CA THR A 12 13.90 40.03 15.12
C THR A 12 14.00 38.72 14.35
N ALA A 13 14.38 37.65 15.05
CA ALA A 13 14.25 36.29 14.55
C ALA A 13 12.75 35.97 14.39
N ALA A 14 12.26 36.02 13.16
CA ALA A 14 10.94 35.49 12.83
C ALA A 14 10.99 33.96 12.97
N ALA A 15 10.44 33.45 14.06
CA ALA A 15 10.18 32.03 14.22
C ALA A 15 9.17 31.61 13.14
N PHE A 16 9.64 30.90 12.12
CA PHE A 16 8.78 30.12 11.23
C PHE A 16 8.16 29.00 12.06
N SER A 17 7.00 29.26 12.65
CA SER A 17 6.13 28.20 13.15
C SER A 17 5.63 27.42 11.94
N CYS A 18 6.27 26.28 11.67
CA CYS A 18 5.67 25.21 10.88
C CYS A 18 4.39 24.77 11.59
N THR A 19 3.27 25.44 11.31
CA THR A 19 1.96 24.87 11.50
C THR A 19 1.91 23.64 10.61
N ALA A 20 2.14 22.47 11.22
CA ALA A 20 1.77 21.20 10.63
C ALA A 20 0.26 21.26 10.40
N PHE A 21 -0.16 21.69 9.21
CA PHE A 21 -1.52 21.46 8.77
C PHE A 21 -1.69 19.95 8.79
N ALA A 22 -2.50 19.44 9.72
CA ALA A 22 -2.99 18.09 9.64
C ALA A 22 -3.51 17.90 8.23
N ALA A 23 -2.90 16.98 7.47
CA ALA A 23 -3.30 16.73 6.09
C ALA A 23 -4.80 16.43 6.11
N ALA A 24 -5.59 17.24 5.38
CA ALA A 24 -7.01 16.98 5.25
C ALA A 24 -7.19 15.52 4.79
N PRO A 25 -8.18 14.78 5.34
CA PRO A 25 -8.41 13.41 4.93
C PRO A 25 -8.55 13.37 3.41
N ALA A 26 -7.82 12.44 2.77
CA ALA A 26 -7.78 12.40 1.32
C ALA A 26 -9.22 12.26 0.78
N PRO A 27 -9.60 13.02 -0.27
CA PRO A 27 -10.98 13.17 -0.72
C PRO A 27 -11.53 11.93 -1.46
N TRP A 28 -10.82 10.81 -1.36
CA TRP A 28 -11.12 9.56 -2.02
C TRP A 28 -11.04 8.42 -1.00
N LYS A 29 -11.61 7.27 -1.35
CA LYS A 29 -11.62 6.09 -0.48
C LYS A 29 -11.26 4.85 -1.29
N ILE A 30 -10.59 3.92 -0.63
CA ILE A 30 -10.48 2.53 -1.08
C ILE A 30 -11.83 1.89 -0.84
N GLU A 31 -12.33 1.19 -1.85
CA GLU A 31 -13.63 0.54 -1.83
C GLU A 31 -13.48 -0.96 -2.09
N SER A 32 -14.51 -1.69 -1.67
CA SER A 32 -14.66 -3.11 -1.98
C SER A 32 -14.75 -3.33 -3.49
N LEU A 33 -13.97 -4.28 -3.97
CA LEU A 33 -14.03 -4.82 -5.32
C LEU A 33 -15.34 -5.61 -5.49
N PRO A 34 -15.96 -5.57 -6.68
CA PRO A 34 -17.05 -6.47 -6.98
C PRO A 34 -16.51 -7.90 -7.17
N GLU A 35 -17.37 -8.91 -6.99
CA GLU A 35 -17.01 -10.33 -7.14
C GLU A 35 -16.46 -10.68 -8.53
N ASN A 36 -16.83 -9.90 -9.55
CA ASN A 36 -16.36 -10.06 -10.92
C ASN A 36 -15.19 -9.14 -11.28
N ALA A 37 -14.41 -8.68 -10.30
CA ALA A 37 -13.19 -7.94 -10.55
C ALA A 37 -12.24 -8.75 -11.47
N PRO A 38 -11.55 -8.10 -12.41
CA PRO A 38 -10.79 -8.81 -13.44
C PRO A 38 -9.52 -9.44 -12.88
N ILE A 39 -9.52 -10.76 -12.74
CA ILE A 39 -8.35 -11.58 -12.41
C ILE A 39 -7.60 -11.90 -13.71
N TYR A 40 -6.29 -11.64 -13.75
CA TYR A 40 -5.51 -11.80 -14.99
C TYR A 40 -4.92 -13.20 -15.16
N GLN A 41 -4.73 -13.95 -14.07
CA GLN A 41 -4.35 -15.36 -14.13
C GLN A 41 -5.49 -16.28 -13.71
N GLN A 42 -5.88 -17.17 -14.62
CA GLN A 42 -6.70 -18.33 -14.27
C GLN A 42 -5.78 -19.55 -14.11
N GLY A 43 -5.60 -20.02 -12.87
CA GLY A 43 -4.79 -21.22 -12.56
C GLY A 43 -3.45 -20.98 -11.82
N GLY A 44 -3.29 -19.83 -11.16
CA GLY A 44 -2.20 -19.56 -10.22
C GLY A 44 -2.74 -19.21 -8.84
N CYS A 45 -1.84 -18.94 -7.90
CA CYS A 45 -2.21 -18.51 -6.56
C CYS A 45 -2.89 -17.13 -6.60
N ILE A 46 -3.89 -16.90 -5.76
CA ILE A 46 -4.62 -15.63 -5.68
C ILE A 46 -4.58 -15.10 -4.25
N GLY A 47 -4.17 -13.84 -4.14
CA GLY A 47 -4.13 -13.06 -2.91
C GLY A 47 -5.41 -12.25 -2.77
N THR A 48 -6.20 -12.57 -1.76
CA THR A 48 -7.46 -11.87 -1.48
C THR A 48 -7.35 -11.17 -0.14
N PHE A 49 -7.53 -9.84 -0.14
CA PHE A 49 -7.32 -9.02 1.04
C PHE A 49 -8.52 -8.12 1.33
N THR A 50 -8.94 -8.08 2.59
CA THR A 50 -9.97 -7.19 3.14
C THR A 50 -9.33 -6.11 4.02
N LEU A 51 -10.10 -5.09 4.38
CA LEU A 51 -9.68 -4.18 5.45
C LEU A 51 -9.77 -4.93 6.78
N LYS A 52 -8.76 -4.76 7.64
CA LYS A 52 -8.74 -5.42 8.94
C LYS A 52 -9.96 -5.09 9.78
N GLY A 53 -10.65 -6.10 10.28
CA GLY A 53 -11.89 -5.96 11.06
C GLY A 53 -13.13 -5.67 10.21
N HIS A 54 -13.05 -5.82 8.89
CA HIS A 54 -14.18 -5.73 7.97
C HIS A 54 -14.34 -7.06 7.22
N ASP A 55 -15.42 -7.78 7.51
CA ASP A 55 -15.65 -9.09 6.92
C ASP A 55 -16.11 -9.01 5.46
N ASN A 56 -15.64 -9.98 4.67
CA ASN A 56 -16.18 -10.38 3.35
C ASN A 56 -16.20 -9.30 2.25
N GLN A 57 -15.32 -8.30 2.34
CA GLN A 57 -15.22 -7.26 1.32
C GLN A 57 -13.78 -7.11 0.84
N THR A 58 -13.44 -7.84 -0.22
CA THR A 58 -12.13 -7.75 -0.87
C THR A 58 -11.88 -6.32 -1.32
N VAL A 59 -10.80 -5.70 -0.88
CA VAL A 59 -10.37 -4.36 -1.31
C VAL A 59 -9.15 -4.39 -2.22
N PHE A 60 -8.40 -5.49 -2.17
CA PHE A 60 -7.23 -5.73 -2.97
C PHE A 60 -7.18 -7.19 -3.37
N LEU A 61 -6.99 -7.41 -4.67
CA LEU A 61 -6.94 -8.73 -5.29
C LEU A 61 -5.63 -8.80 -6.09
N ASP A 62 -4.74 -9.71 -5.75
CA ASP A 62 -3.38 -9.83 -6.31
C ASP A 62 -3.19 -11.24 -6.90
N ASP A 63 -2.77 -11.35 -8.15
CA ASP A 63 -2.44 -12.64 -8.78
C ASP A 63 -1.22 -13.34 -8.13
N SER A 64 -0.61 -12.73 -7.10
CA SER A 64 0.34 -13.35 -6.16
C SER A 64 1.53 -14.07 -6.80
N THR A 65 1.86 -13.72 -8.04
CA THR A 65 3.07 -14.20 -8.72
C THR A 65 4.24 -13.28 -8.46
N ASP A 66 5.46 -13.80 -8.56
CA ASP A 66 6.68 -13.01 -8.33
C ASP A 66 7.06 -12.12 -9.52
N VAL A 67 6.56 -12.44 -10.71
CA VAL A 67 6.87 -11.75 -11.97
C VAL A 67 5.59 -11.47 -12.76
N ASN A 68 5.49 -10.27 -13.33
CA ASN A 68 4.33 -9.82 -14.12
C ASN A 68 2.99 -9.98 -13.39
N SER A 69 2.97 -9.90 -12.05
CA SER A 69 1.72 -9.96 -11.29
C SER A 69 0.85 -8.75 -11.58
N HIS A 70 -0.45 -8.97 -11.59
CA HIS A 70 -1.43 -7.90 -11.63
C HIS A 70 -2.17 -7.83 -10.30
N ALA A 71 -2.69 -6.66 -10.00
CA ALA A 71 -3.60 -6.49 -8.88
C ALA A 71 -4.76 -5.56 -9.25
N ASN A 72 -5.89 -5.71 -8.56
CA ASN A 72 -7.00 -4.78 -8.63
C ASN A 72 -7.15 -4.00 -7.34
N ILE A 73 -7.54 -2.75 -7.49
CA ILE A 73 -8.02 -1.91 -6.39
C ILE A 73 -9.15 -1.02 -6.91
N LYS A 74 -10.20 -0.81 -6.10
CA LYS A 74 -11.25 0.14 -6.42
C LYS A 74 -11.04 1.43 -5.63
N ILE A 75 -10.95 2.55 -6.35
CA ILE A 75 -10.78 3.88 -5.75
C ILE A 75 -11.76 4.84 -6.39
N SER A 76 -12.59 5.50 -5.57
CA SER A 76 -13.59 6.48 -6.04
C SER A 76 -14.47 5.96 -7.19
N GLY A 77 -15.03 4.77 -7.03
CA GLY A 77 -15.95 4.14 -7.99
C GLY A 77 -15.27 3.47 -9.20
N LYS A 78 -13.96 3.63 -9.38
CA LYS A 78 -13.23 3.06 -10.52
C LYS A 78 -12.32 1.91 -10.07
N ILE A 79 -12.39 0.79 -10.79
CA ILE A 79 -11.42 -0.31 -10.65
C ILE A 79 -10.17 0.04 -11.44
N PHE A 80 -9.03 -0.02 -10.79
CA PHE A 80 -7.72 0.11 -11.40
C PHE A 80 -7.08 -1.27 -11.51
N VAL A 81 -6.51 -1.55 -12.67
CA VAL A 81 -5.61 -2.67 -12.89
C VAL A 81 -4.20 -2.16 -12.70
N LEU A 82 -3.48 -2.78 -11.78
CA LEU A 82 -2.12 -2.43 -11.42
C LEU A 82 -1.17 -3.53 -11.91
N ASN A 83 0.03 -3.13 -12.28
CA ASN A 83 1.11 -4.03 -12.68
C ASN A 83 2.18 -4.00 -11.58
N LEU A 84 2.69 -5.17 -11.20
CA LEU A 84 3.84 -5.28 -10.31
C LEU A 84 5.06 -4.64 -10.97
N ILE A 85 5.74 -3.78 -10.21
CA ILE A 85 6.93 -3.03 -10.64
C ILE A 85 8.18 -3.59 -10.02
N THR A 86 8.08 -3.94 -8.74
CA THR A 86 9.14 -4.63 -8.02
C THR A 86 8.53 -5.30 -6.81
N SER A 87 9.17 -6.35 -6.35
CA SER A 87 8.90 -6.99 -5.07
C SER A 87 10.19 -7.11 -4.27
N LYS A 88 10.05 -7.21 -2.95
CA LYS A 88 11.13 -7.50 -2.03
C LYS A 88 10.61 -8.46 -0.99
N VAL A 89 11.36 -9.53 -0.75
CA VAL A 89 11.05 -10.51 0.30
C VAL A 89 12.12 -10.42 1.37
N ASN A 90 11.71 -10.25 2.63
CA ASN A 90 12.61 -10.15 3.79
C ASN A 90 12.12 -11.06 4.91
N GLY A 91 13.01 -11.48 5.81
CA GLY A 91 12.64 -12.39 6.89
C GLY A 91 12.71 -13.84 6.44
N LYS A 92 13.42 -14.63 7.24
CA LYS A 92 13.51 -16.08 7.12
C LYS A 92 13.28 -16.63 8.52
N VAL A 93 12.27 -17.45 8.70
CA VAL A 93 12.24 -18.38 9.82
C VAL A 93 12.45 -19.77 9.22
N GLY A 94 13.71 -20.20 9.15
CA GLY A 94 14.10 -21.50 8.56
C GLY A 94 14.64 -21.43 7.13
N GLY A 95 14.85 -22.62 6.53
CA GLY A 95 15.42 -22.80 5.19
C GLY A 95 14.45 -22.54 4.03
N GLU A 96 13.18 -22.27 4.33
CA GLU A 96 12.14 -22.05 3.33
C GLU A 96 11.90 -20.55 3.12
N THR A 97 11.76 -20.16 1.85
CA THR A 97 11.63 -18.77 1.41
C THR A 97 10.23 -18.17 1.58
N GLN A 98 9.28 -18.91 2.18
CA GLN A 98 7.86 -18.51 2.26
C GLN A 98 7.16 -18.86 3.59
N GLY A 99 7.89 -19.23 4.65
CA GLY A 99 7.28 -19.61 5.93
C GLY A 99 6.73 -18.44 6.76
N ALA A 100 6.00 -18.76 7.83
CA ALA A 100 5.48 -17.78 8.79
C ALA A 100 6.52 -16.73 9.22
N GLY A 101 6.13 -15.46 9.21
CA GLY A 101 7.01 -14.32 9.49
C GLY A 101 7.80 -13.81 8.29
N THR A 102 7.67 -14.42 7.10
CA THR A 102 8.22 -13.86 5.85
C THR A 102 7.48 -12.57 5.49
N HIS A 103 8.23 -11.50 5.25
CA HIS A 103 7.73 -10.20 4.82
C HIS A 103 7.79 -10.07 3.30
N PHE A 104 6.70 -9.61 2.70
CA PHE A 104 6.56 -9.33 1.28
C PHE A 104 6.21 -7.87 1.08
N ASP A 105 7.11 -7.11 0.46
CA ASP A 105 6.83 -5.77 -0.02
C ASP A 105 6.63 -5.84 -1.54
N ARG A 106 5.44 -5.52 -2.03
CA ARG A 106 5.08 -5.56 -3.46
C ARG A 106 4.63 -4.18 -3.90
N TRP A 107 5.30 -3.60 -4.88
CA TRP A 107 5.00 -2.28 -5.43
C TRP A 107 4.29 -2.42 -6.77
N PHE A 108 3.12 -1.83 -6.86
CA PHE A 108 2.28 -1.83 -8.04
C PHE A 108 2.02 -0.42 -8.55
N LYS A 109 1.79 -0.29 -9.86
CA LYS A 109 1.24 0.94 -10.46
C LYS A 109 0.26 0.65 -11.57
N ASP A 110 -0.72 1.52 -11.76
CA ASP A 110 -1.56 1.46 -12.95
C ASP A 110 -0.76 1.87 -14.20
N LYS A 111 -1.31 1.59 -15.39
CA LYS A 111 -0.64 1.90 -16.67
C LYS A 111 -0.27 3.39 -16.81
N THR A 112 -1.02 4.30 -16.19
CA THR A 112 -0.79 5.75 -16.29
C THR A 112 0.13 6.29 -15.20
N GLY A 113 0.42 5.51 -14.15
CA GLY A 113 1.15 5.97 -12.96
C GLY A 113 0.33 6.87 -12.02
N ALA A 114 -0.96 7.05 -12.30
CA ALA A 114 -1.89 7.82 -11.48
C ALA A 114 -2.23 7.13 -10.14
N VAL A 115 -2.13 5.80 -10.09
CA VAL A 115 -2.29 4.98 -8.88
C VAL A 115 -1.01 4.20 -8.64
N GLN A 116 -0.49 4.29 -7.42
CA GLN A 116 0.63 3.49 -6.94
C GLN A 116 0.23 2.82 -5.64
N VAL A 117 0.60 1.55 -5.45
CA VAL A 117 0.28 0.79 -4.25
C VAL A 117 1.53 0.08 -3.77
N LEU A 118 1.88 0.27 -2.50
CA LEU A 118 2.77 -0.63 -1.77
C LEU A 118 1.92 -1.55 -0.90
N ALA A 119 1.92 -2.84 -1.20
CA ALA A 119 1.41 -3.88 -0.33
C ALA A 119 2.58 -4.45 0.49
N ALA A 120 2.61 -4.12 1.79
CA ALA A 120 3.60 -4.63 2.73
C ALA A 120 2.91 -5.65 3.65
N MET A 121 3.24 -6.92 3.46
CA MET A 121 2.53 -8.07 4.03
C MET A 121 3.48 -8.99 4.79
N ILE A 122 2.95 -9.75 5.72
CA ILE A 122 3.66 -10.75 6.52
C ILE A 122 2.86 -12.05 6.45
N ALA A 123 3.53 -13.14 6.08
CA ALA A 123 2.97 -14.48 6.12
C ALA A 123 2.67 -14.89 7.57
N GLY A 124 1.45 -15.37 7.78
CA GLY A 124 0.96 -15.94 9.02
C GLY A 124 1.07 -17.46 8.99
N LYS A 125 -0.01 -18.13 9.39
CA LYS A 125 -0.08 -19.59 9.42
C LYS A 125 -0.35 -20.16 8.02
N ASP A 126 0.31 -21.28 7.72
CA ASP A 126 0.03 -22.11 6.55
C ASP A 126 -1.12 -23.09 6.85
N HIS A 127 -2.03 -23.26 5.89
CA HIS A 127 -3.18 -24.16 5.93
C HIS A 127 -3.11 -25.13 4.76
N GLN A 128 -2.31 -26.18 4.95
CA GLN A 128 -2.01 -27.20 3.92
C GLN A 128 -3.25 -27.87 3.33
N GLU A 129 -4.32 -27.99 4.12
CA GLU A 129 -5.60 -28.56 3.70
C GLU A 129 -6.31 -27.77 2.60
N SER A 130 -5.93 -26.50 2.43
CA SER A 130 -6.52 -25.54 1.50
C SER A 130 -5.50 -24.90 0.57
N ASP A 131 -4.25 -25.40 0.59
CA ASP A 131 -3.09 -24.84 -0.11
C ASP A 131 -3.05 -23.30 -0.02
N SER A 132 -3.19 -22.80 1.22
CA SER A 132 -3.28 -21.36 1.50
C SER A 132 -2.41 -20.93 2.66
N VAL A 133 -2.04 -19.65 2.64
CA VAL A 133 -1.23 -18.98 3.67
C VAL A 133 -1.94 -17.71 4.11
N GLU A 134 -2.10 -17.53 5.42
CA GLU A 134 -2.61 -16.28 5.98
C GLU A 134 -1.65 -15.13 5.68
N MET A 135 -2.20 -13.95 5.41
CA MET A 135 -1.41 -12.75 5.17
C MET A 135 -2.02 -11.57 5.90
N ASN A 136 -1.19 -10.82 6.61
CA ASN A 136 -1.57 -9.59 7.29
C ASN A 136 -0.62 -8.46 6.91
N GLY A 137 -1.11 -7.23 6.84
CA GLY A 137 -0.23 -6.15 6.41
C GLY A 137 -0.89 -4.79 6.26
N THR A 138 -0.29 -3.98 5.40
CA THR A 138 -0.80 -2.66 5.07
C THR A 138 -0.73 -2.39 3.58
N LEU A 139 -1.75 -1.70 3.06
CA LEU A 139 -1.69 -1.06 1.76
C LEU A 139 -1.37 0.42 1.96
N SER A 140 -0.34 0.91 1.29
CA SER A 140 -0.08 2.34 1.13
C SER A 140 -0.43 2.72 -0.30
N VAL A 141 -1.57 3.39 -0.48
CA VAL A 141 -2.15 3.71 -1.79
C VAL A 141 -1.95 5.19 -2.06
N THR A 142 -1.30 5.54 -3.16
CA THR A 142 -1.16 6.92 -3.63
C THR A 142 -2.08 7.16 -4.83
N TYR A 143 -2.96 8.15 -4.72
CA TYR A 143 -3.88 8.56 -5.77
C TYR A 143 -4.16 10.07 -5.69
N LYS A 144 -4.18 10.75 -6.84
CA LYS A 144 -4.38 12.21 -6.93
C LYS A 144 -3.46 13.04 -6.01
N GLY A 145 -2.21 12.60 -5.85
CA GLY A 145 -1.19 13.31 -5.08
C GLY A 145 -1.28 13.14 -3.56
N THR A 146 -2.23 12.36 -3.04
CA THR A 146 -2.31 12.00 -1.62
C THR A 146 -2.10 10.51 -1.42
N THR A 147 -1.66 10.11 -0.21
CA THR A 147 -1.46 8.71 0.16
C THR A 147 -2.36 8.35 1.34
N GLN A 148 -3.10 7.25 1.21
CA GLN A 148 -3.81 6.62 2.34
C GLN A 148 -3.12 5.31 2.70
N LYS A 149 -2.98 5.07 4.00
CA LYS A 149 -2.51 3.79 4.53
C LYS A 149 -3.65 3.08 5.22
N VAL A 150 -3.91 1.83 4.84
CA VAL A 150 -4.93 0.97 5.46
C VAL A 150 -4.30 -0.34 5.93
N VAL A 151 -4.84 -0.89 7.01
CA VAL A 151 -4.44 -2.22 7.51
C VAL A 151 -5.31 -3.26 6.81
N ILE A 152 -4.69 -4.31 6.32
CA ILE A 152 -5.35 -5.39 5.59
C ILE A 152 -5.06 -6.75 6.22
N GLU A 153 -5.98 -7.68 6.00
CA GLU A 153 -5.86 -9.10 6.34
C GLU A 153 -6.45 -9.94 5.22
N GLY A 154 -6.10 -11.22 5.17
CA GLY A 154 -6.53 -12.13 4.13
C GLY A 154 -5.57 -13.29 3.97
N GLY A 155 -5.36 -13.73 2.73
CA GLY A 155 -4.45 -14.82 2.43
C GLY A 155 -4.18 -14.98 0.95
N VAL A 156 -3.19 -15.81 0.65
CA VAL A 156 -2.87 -16.29 -0.69
C VAL A 156 -3.27 -17.76 -0.75
N ALA A 157 -4.06 -18.15 -1.75
CA ALA A 157 -4.49 -19.54 -1.96
C ALA A 157 -4.15 -20.01 -3.37
N CYS A 158 -3.66 -21.23 -3.47
CA CYS A 158 -3.40 -21.99 -4.68
C CYS A 158 -4.30 -23.26 -4.67
#